data_AF-A0A938D0V9-F1
#
_entry.id   AF-A0A938D0V9-F1
#
_cell.length_a   1.000
_cell.length_b   1.000
_cell.length_c   1.000
_cell.angle_alpha   90.00
_cell.angle_beta   90.00
_cell.angle_gamma   90.00
#
_symmetry.space_group_name_H-M   'P 1'
#
loop_
_entity.id
_entity.type
_entity.pdbx_description
1 polymer ?
#
loop_
_entity_poly.entity_id
_entity_poly.type
_entity_poly.pdbx_seq_one_letter_code
_entity_poly.pdbx_strand_id
1 'polypeptide(L)' 'MVMRALAVALGILVVAFVALPAEAARKALVIGNAAYKVRPLANPVNDAADMAKRLQALGFAVTVATDVTRR' A
#
# COMPACT_ATOMS: atom_id res chain seq x y z
N MET A 1 36.82 -27.18 -18.77
CA MET A 1 36.40 -26.98 -17.36
C MET A 1 35.88 -25.56 -17.13
N VAL A 2 36.62 -24.51 -17.55
CA VAL A 2 36.27 -23.08 -17.40
C VAL A 2 34.92 -22.69 -18.03
N MET A 3 34.63 -23.11 -19.27
CA MET A 3 33.37 -22.76 -19.96
C MET A 3 32.11 -23.30 -19.27
N ARG A 4 32.21 -24.46 -18.62
CA ARG A 4 31.12 -25.07 -17.84
C ARG A 4 30.91 -24.33 -16.52
N ALA A 5 31.99 -23.92 -15.85
CA ALA A 5 31.91 -23.12 -14.64
C ALA A 5 31.29 -21.74 -14.90
N LEU A 6 31.60 -21.11 -16.04
CA LEU A 6 30.99 -19.86 -16.48
C LEU A 6 29.48 -19.99 -16.74
N ALA A 7 29.06 -21.05 -17.42
CA ALA A 7 27.64 -21.30 -17.68
C ALA A 7 26.83 -21.52 -16.38
N VAL A 8 27.41 -22.22 -15.40
CA VAL A 8 26.79 -22.42 -14.09
C VAL A 8 26.73 -21.13 -13.29
N ALA A 9 27.81 -20.34 -13.27
CA ALA A 9 27.84 -19.05 -12.60
C ALA A 9 26.80 -18.07 -13.19
N LEU A 10 26.66 -18.05 -14.51
CA LEU A 10 25.64 -17.26 -15.20
C LEU A 10 24.23 -17.73 -14.86
N GLY A 11 24.00 -19.05 -14.83
CA GLY A 11 22.71 -19.62 -14.41
C GLY A 11 22.33 -19.24 -12.98
N ILE A 12 23.27 -19.29 -12.05
CA ILE A 12 23.07 -18.86 -10.65
C ILE A 12 22.73 -17.36 -10.59
N LEU A 13 23.44 -16.53 -11.36
CA LEU A 13 23.19 -15.09 -11.40
C LEU A 13 21.77 -14.76 -11.93
N VAL A 14 21.32 -15.47 -12.97
CA VAL A 14 19.98 -15.29 -13.54
C VAL A 14 18.90 -15.70 -12.53
N VAL A 15 19.06 -16.84 -11.84
CA VAL A 15 18.11 -17.28 -10.82
C VAL A 15 18.03 -16.29 -9.65
N ALA A 16 19.17 -15.75 -9.21
CA ALA A 16 19.21 -14.75 -8.15
C ALA A 16 18.47 -13.45 -8.53
N PHE A 17 18.51 -13.04 -9.80
CA PHE A 17 17.85 -11.83 -10.28
C PHE A 17 16.32 -11.98 -10.39
N VAL A 18 15.83 -13.18 -10.73
CA VAL A 18 14.39 -13.46 -10.87
C VAL A 18 13.73 -13.75 -9.53
N ALA A 19 14.49 -14.17 -8.52
CA ALA A 19 13.98 -14.48 -7.18
C ALA A 19 13.76 -13.25 -6.28
N LEU A 20 13.89 -12.02 -6.80
CA LEU A 20 13.62 -10.82 -6.01
C LEU A 20 12.11 -10.73 -5.69
N PRO A 21 11.74 -10.44 -4.43
CA PRO A 21 10.33 -10.26 -4.08
C PRO A 21 9.75 -9.09 -4.86
N ALA A 22 8.65 -9.33 -5.58
CA ALA A 22 7.87 -8.26 -6.20
C ALA A 22 7.15 -7.49 -5.09
N GLU A 23 7.70 -6.36 -4.64
CA GLU A 23 7.01 -5.49 -3.69
C GLU A 23 5.81 -4.81 -4.36
N ALA A 24 4.60 -5.20 -3.94
CA ALA A 24 3.39 -4.48 -4.31
C ALA A 24 3.32 -3.15 -3.56
N ALA A 25 2.99 -2.06 -4.27
CA ALA A 25 2.84 -0.75 -3.65
C ALA A 25 1.68 -0.77 -2.63
N ARG A 26 2.00 -0.58 -1.35
CA ARG A 26 1.02 -0.46 -0.26
C ARG A 26 0.36 0.92 -0.31
N LYS A 27 -0.78 1.04 -0.97
CA LYS A 27 -1.58 2.29 -1.05
C LYS A 27 -2.94 2.10 -0.38
N ALA A 28 -3.43 3.13 0.31
CA ALA A 28 -4.77 3.14 0.90
C ALA A 28 -5.46 4.49 0.71
N LEU A 29 -6.77 4.46 0.49
CA LEU A 29 -7.66 5.62 0.54
C LEU A 29 -8.63 5.42 1.70
N VAL A 30 -8.63 6.35 2.66
CA VAL A 30 -9.54 6.34 3.81
C VAL A 30 -10.51 7.51 3.68
N ILE A 31 -11.81 7.22 3.67
CA ILE A 31 -12.85 8.23 3.56
C ILE A 31 -13.69 8.24 4.84
N GLY A 32 -13.76 9.39 5.52
CA GLY A 32 -14.60 9.62 6.69
C GLY A 32 -15.65 10.69 6.41
N ASN A 33 -16.89 10.28 6.11
CA ASN A 33 -17.99 11.22 5.87
C ASN A 33 -18.89 11.31 7.10
N ALA A 34 -19.00 12.48 7.70
CA ALA A 34 -19.82 12.81 8.86
C ALA A 34 -20.95 13.81 8.54
N ALA A 35 -20.71 14.76 7.63
CA ALA A 35 -21.55 15.91 7.33
C ALA A 35 -22.74 15.61 6.38
N TYR A 36 -23.46 14.51 6.62
CA TYR A 36 -24.68 14.21 5.88
C TYR A 36 -25.78 15.23 6.20
N LYS A 37 -26.48 15.72 5.16
CA LYS A 37 -27.61 16.66 5.33
C LYS A 37 -28.70 16.12 6.25
N VAL A 38 -28.94 14.81 6.20
CA VAL A 38 -29.90 14.10 7.04
C VAL A 38 -29.11 13.16 7.95
N ARG A 39 -29.29 13.33 9.26
CA ARG A 39 -28.63 12.54 10.32
C ARG A 39 -27.09 12.53 10.18
N PRO A 40 -26.42 13.66 10.48
CA PRO A 40 -24.97 13.70 10.60
C PRO A 40 -24.44 12.60 11.52
N LEU A 41 -23.28 12.05 11.19
CA LEU A 41 -22.64 11.00 11.97
C LEU A 41 -21.60 11.59 12.90
N ALA A 42 -21.51 11.07 14.12
CA ALA A 42 -20.72 11.69 15.18
C ALA A 42 -19.19 11.54 15.04
N ASN A 43 -18.72 10.46 14.42
CA ASN A 43 -17.31 10.04 14.51
C ASN A 43 -16.55 9.69 13.21
N PRO A 44 -17.12 9.60 12.00
CA PRO A 44 -16.39 9.11 10.83
C PRO A 44 -15.08 9.84 10.50
N VAL A 45 -14.97 11.14 10.80
CA VAL A 45 -13.73 11.91 10.61
C VAL A 45 -12.62 11.42 11.54
N ASN A 46 -12.94 11.17 12.81
CA ASN A 46 -11.98 10.64 13.79
C ASN A 46 -11.60 9.20 13.45
N ASP A 47 -12.59 8.37 13.09
CA ASP A 47 -12.35 6.98 12.68
C ASP A 47 -11.42 6.91 11.46
N ALA A 48 -11.61 7.80 10.48
CA ALA A 48 -10.74 7.90 9.30
C ALA A 48 -9.30 8.31 9.67
N ALA A 49 -9.14 9.26 10.59
CA ALA A 49 -7.83 9.68 11.07
C ALA A 49 -7.10 8.54 11.82
N ASP A 50 -7.80 7.81 12.68
CA ASP A 50 -7.22 6.71 13.43
C ASP A 50 -6.86 5.51 12.55
N MET A 51 -7.70 5.20 11.56
CA MET A 51 -7.38 4.20 10.55
C MET A 51 -6.19 4.60 9.69
N ALA A 52 -6.09 5.87 9.31
CA ALA A 52 -4.95 6.38 8.53
C ALA A 52 -3.64 6.19 9.29
N LYS A 53 -3.59 6.56 10.58
CA LYS A 53 -2.41 6.37 11.43
C LYS A 53 -1.99 4.89 11.51
N ARG A 54 -2.95 3.99 11.71
CA ARG A 54 -2.69 2.54 11.77
C ARG A 54 -2.14 2.01 10.46
N LEU A 55 -2.71 2.41 9.32
CA LEU A 55 -2.26 1.99 8.00
C LEU A 55 -0.88 2.56 7.65
N GLN A 56 -0.61 3.82 8.00
CA GLN A 56 0.72 4.42 7.87
C GLN A 56 1.77 3.65 8.66
N ALA A 57 1.46 3.27 9.91
CA ALA A 57 2.36 2.45 10.74
C ALA A 57 2.64 1.06 10.14
N LEU A 58 1.75 0.54 9.29
CA LEU A 58 1.93 -0.70 8.53
C LEU A 58 2.65 -0.52 7.18
N GLY A 59 3.13 0.70 6.89
CA GLY A 59 3.87 1.02 5.67
C GLY A 59 3.01 1.32 4.45
N PHE A 60 1.74 1.70 4.64
CA PHE A 60 0.90 2.19 3.55
C PHE A 60 1.15 3.69 3.27
N ALA A 61 1.18 4.05 1.99
CA ALA A 61 0.96 5.41 1.54
C ALA A 61 -0.56 5.70 1.57
N VAL A 62 -0.99 6.52 2.52
CA VAL A 62 -2.41 6.76 2.80
C VAL A 62 -2.84 8.14 2.32
N THR A 63 -3.91 8.17 1.52
CA THR A 63 -4.70 9.38 1.24
C THR A 63 -5.93 9.39 2.13
N VAL A 64 -6.18 10.49 2.84
CA VAL A 64 -7.37 10.66 3.67
C VAL A 64 -8.26 11.72 3.04
N ALA A 65 -9.56 11.46 3.00
CA ALA A 65 -10.55 12.43 2.57
C ALA A 65 -11.74 12.42 3.53
N THR A 66 -12.33 13.59 3.77
CA THR A 66 -13.46 13.74 4.69
C THR A 66 -14.56 14.54 4.03
N ASP A 67 -15.80 14.14 4.29
CA ASP A 67 -17.01 14.83 3.81
C ASP A 67 -17.02 15.12 2.30
N VAL A 68 -16.58 14.13 1.52
CA VAL A 68 -16.49 14.25 0.06
C VAL A 68 -17.85 14.06 -0.63
N THR A 69 -18.08 14.82 -1.70
CA THR A 69 -19.28 14.70 -2.55
C THR A 69 -19.01 13.85 -3.78
N ARG A 70 -20.05 13.22 -4.33
CA ARG A 70 -19.98 12.65 -5.69
C ARG A 70 -19.93 13.78 -6.73
N ARG A 71 -19.26 13.49 -7.84
CA ARG A 71 -19.26 14.34 -9.04
C ARG A 71 -20.43 13.98 -9.95
#